data_AF-A0AAV8AN67-F1
#
_entry.id   AF-A0AAV8AN67-F1
#
_cell.length_a   1.000
_cell.length_b   1.000
_cell.length_c   1.000
_cell.angle_alpha   90.00
_cell.angle_beta   90.00
_cell.angle_gamma   90.00
#
_symmetry.space_group_name_H-M   'P 1'
#
loop_
_entity.id
_entity.type
_entity.pdbx_description
1 polymer ?
#
loop_
_entity_poly.entity_id
_entity_poly.type
_entity_poly.pdbx_seq_one_letter_code
_entity_poly.pdbx_strand_id
1 'polypeptide(L)'
;MYEQGLILLPHLATLGFGGIYHALLGPETLEESFPFFGYVWKDRNKMTTILGIHLILLGLGAFLLVFKAVYFGGVYDTWAPGGGDVRKITNLTLSPSVIFSYLLKSPFGGEGWIVSVDDLEDIIGGHVWLGSICILGGIWHILTKPFAWARPNVGSAQGPTGLGKYLMRSPTGEVIFGGETMRFWDLRAPWLEPLRGPNGLDLSRLKKDIQPWQERRSAEYMTHAPLGSLNSVGGVATEINAVNYVSPRSWARAAAAGFEKGIDRDLEPVLFMTPLN
;
A
#
# COMPACT_ATOMS: atom_id res chain seq x y z
N MET A 1 -18.30 -31.04 -3.38
CA MET A 1 -17.43 -30.19 -4.23
C MET A 1 -17.99 -29.91 -5.63
N TYR A 2 -18.90 -30.71 -6.19
CA TYR A 2 -19.39 -30.54 -7.57
C TYR A 2 -20.07 -29.18 -7.82
N GLU A 3 -21.02 -28.78 -6.97
CA GLU A 3 -21.78 -27.53 -7.16
C GLU A 3 -20.94 -26.26 -6.91
N GLN A 4 -20.08 -26.26 -5.89
CA GLN A 4 -19.19 -25.11 -5.63
C GLN A 4 -18.19 -24.88 -6.77
N GLY A 5 -17.68 -25.95 -7.38
CA GLY A 5 -16.82 -25.84 -8.57
C GLY A 5 -17.57 -25.27 -9.78
N LEU A 6 -18.83 -25.67 -9.98
CA LEU A 6 -19.69 -25.14 -11.05
C LEU A 6 -20.07 -23.67 -10.87
N ILE A 7 -20.04 -23.16 -9.64
CA ILE A 7 -20.20 -21.72 -9.38
C ILE A 7 -18.86 -21.01 -9.58
N LEU A 8 -17.77 -21.53 -9.00
CA LEU A 8 -16.48 -20.85 -8.99
C LEU A 8 -15.91 -20.66 -10.40
N LEU A 9 -15.94 -21.68 -11.26
CA LEU A 9 -15.30 -21.63 -12.57
C LEU A 9 -15.88 -20.55 -13.50
N PRO A 10 -17.21 -20.41 -13.66
CA PRO A 10 -17.79 -19.28 -14.37
C PRO A 10 -17.44 -17.93 -13.75
N HIS A 11 -17.41 -17.82 -12.41
CA HIS A 11 -17.05 -16.55 -11.74
C HIS A 11 -15.61 -16.15 -12.06
N LEU A 12 -14.67 -17.10 -12.04
CA LEU A 12 -13.28 -16.84 -12.43
C LEU A 12 -13.19 -16.40 -13.89
N ALA A 13 -13.95 -17.01 -14.79
CA ALA A 13 -13.99 -16.60 -16.19
C ALA A 13 -14.51 -15.17 -16.36
N THR A 14 -15.59 -14.80 -15.65
CA THR A 14 -16.13 -13.42 -15.69
C THR A 14 -15.17 -12.40 -15.09
N LEU A 15 -14.52 -12.71 -13.96
CA LEU A 15 -13.51 -11.83 -13.36
C LEU A 15 -12.29 -11.66 -14.27
N GLY A 16 -11.81 -12.75 -14.87
CA GLY A 16 -10.71 -12.73 -15.83
C GLY A 16 -11.04 -11.91 -17.07
N PHE A 17 -12.24 -12.07 -17.63
CA PHE A 17 -12.71 -11.28 -18.77
C PHE A 17 -12.73 -9.78 -18.45
N GLY A 18 -13.31 -9.38 -17.31
CA GLY A 18 -13.32 -7.99 -16.86
C GLY A 18 -11.91 -7.43 -16.66
N GLY A 19 -11.01 -8.21 -16.05
CA GLY A 19 -9.62 -7.84 -15.86
C GLY A 19 -8.87 -7.59 -17.18
N ILE A 20 -9.01 -8.49 -18.15
CA ILE A 20 -8.38 -8.34 -19.49
C ILE A 20 -8.95 -7.11 -20.20
N TYR A 21 -10.27 -6.93 -20.19
CA TYR A 21 -10.90 -5.76 -20.79
C TYR A 21 -10.36 -4.45 -20.20
N HIS A 22 -10.36 -4.30 -18.88
CA HIS A 22 -9.90 -3.08 -18.22
C HIS A 22 -8.39 -2.84 -18.34
N ALA A 23 -7.58 -3.88 -18.50
CA ALA A 23 -6.13 -3.75 -18.66
C ALA A 23 -5.70 -3.40 -20.10
N LEU A 24 -6.43 -3.87 -21.12
CA LEU A 24 -5.97 -3.80 -22.53
C LEU A 24 -6.85 -2.95 -23.46
N LEU A 25 -8.16 -2.87 -23.19
CA LEU A 25 -9.14 -2.29 -24.12
C LEU A 25 -9.91 -1.11 -23.52
N GLY A 26 -10.05 -1.08 -22.19
CA GLY A 26 -10.71 -0.01 -21.48
C GLY A 26 -9.92 1.31 -21.52
N PRO A 27 -10.55 2.42 -21.13
CA PRO A 27 -9.86 3.70 -21.02
C PRO A 27 -8.76 3.63 -19.95
N GLU A 28 -7.59 4.20 -20.23
CA GLU A 28 -6.44 4.23 -19.31
C GLU A 28 -6.72 5.03 -18.02
N THR A 29 -7.62 6.02 -18.11
CA THR A 29 -8.05 6.88 -17.00
C THR A 29 -9.57 7.00 -17.00
N LEU A 30 -10.17 7.15 -15.81
CA LEU A 30 -11.62 7.18 -15.64
C LEU A 30 -12.13 8.56 -15.21
N GLU A 31 -11.23 9.49 -14.89
CA GLU A 31 -11.52 10.79 -14.31
C GLU A 31 -12.41 11.67 -15.19
N GLU A 32 -12.23 11.61 -16.51
CA GLU A 32 -12.99 12.42 -17.47
C GLU A 32 -14.30 11.75 -17.89
N SER A 33 -14.23 10.46 -18.25
CA SER A 33 -15.36 9.71 -18.80
C SER A 33 -16.34 9.21 -17.73
N PHE A 34 -15.85 8.89 -16.54
CA PHE A 34 -16.61 8.22 -15.47
C PHE A 34 -16.25 8.77 -14.08
N PRO A 35 -16.65 10.00 -13.72
CA PRO A 35 -16.20 10.68 -12.49
C PRO A 35 -16.60 9.95 -11.19
N PHE A 36 -17.64 9.12 -11.22
CA PHE A 36 -17.98 8.25 -10.09
C PHE A 36 -16.90 7.20 -9.82
N PHE A 37 -16.28 6.63 -10.87
CA PHE A 37 -15.24 5.60 -10.76
C PHE A 37 -13.82 6.19 -10.77
N GLY A 38 -13.60 7.33 -11.42
CA GLY A 38 -12.31 8.03 -11.42
C GLY A 38 -11.92 8.54 -10.04
N TYR A 39 -10.64 8.47 -9.70
CA TYR A 39 -10.13 8.97 -8.43
C TYR A 39 -8.66 9.40 -8.55
N VAL A 40 -8.28 10.37 -7.72
CA VAL A 40 -6.88 10.74 -7.50
C VAL A 40 -6.52 10.33 -6.09
N TRP A 41 -5.35 9.70 -5.88
CA TRP A 41 -4.91 9.21 -4.56
C TRP A 41 -4.90 10.27 -3.45
N LYS A 42 -4.77 11.54 -3.84
CA LYS A 42 -4.82 12.69 -2.92
C LYS A 42 -6.22 13.12 -2.51
N ASP A 43 -7.24 12.69 -3.24
CA ASP A 43 -8.63 12.92 -2.85
C ASP A 43 -8.99 12.02 -1.67
N ARG A 44 -8.75 12.56 -0.48
CA ARG A 44 -9.02 11.90 0.79
C ARG A 44 -10.48 11.49 0.95
N ASN A 45 -11.41 12.27 0.38
CA ASN A 45 -12.83 11.99 0.49
C ASN A 45 -13.22 10.81 -0.40
N LYS A 46 -12.67 10.77 -1.62
CA LYS A 46 -12.86 9.62 -2.52
C LYS A 46 -12.24 8.35 -1.94
N MET A 47 -11.05 8.44 -1.32
CA MET A 47 -10.41 7.29 -0.65
C MET A 47 -11.25 6.76 0.52
N THR A 48 -11.77 7.63 1.40
CA THR A 48 -12.63 7.16 2.50
C THR A 48 -13.98 6.64 2.02
N THR A 49 -14.53 7.21 0.94
CA THR A 49 -15.76 6.69 0.31
C THR A 49 -15.54 5.28 -0.23
N ILE A 50 -14.45 5.04 -0.98
CA ILE A 50 -14.12 3.72 -1.51
C ILE A 50 -13.89 2.73 -0.36
N LEU A 51 -13.13 3.10 0.68
CA LEU A 51 -12.95 2.28 1.87
C LEU A 51 -14.30 1.93 2.51
N GLY A 52 -15.19 2.91 2.66
CA GLY A 52 -16.47 2.71 3.31
C GLY A 52 -17.40 1.76 2.55
N ILE A 53 -17.41 1.81 1.22
CA ILE A 53 -18.12 0.85 0.38
C ILE A 53 -17.59 -0.57 0.63
N HIS A 54 -16.27 -0.77 0.62
CA HIS A 54 -15.67 -2.08 0.88
C HIS A 54 -15.97 -2.59 2.29
N LEU A 55 -15.94 -1.73 3.31
CA LEU A 55 -16.31 -2.10 4.68
C LEU A 55 -17.76 -2.58 4.78
N ILE A 56 -18.70 -1.93 4.08
CA ILE A 56 -20.10 -2.40 4.02
C ILE A 56 -20.17 -3.78 3.36
N LEU A 57 -19.48 -3.99 2.23
CA LEU A 57 -19.46 -5.28 1.55
C LEU A 57 -18.84 -6.40 2.41
N LEU A 58 -17.75 -6.11 3.13
CA LEU A 58 -17.15 -7.05 4.09
C LEU A 58 -18.10 -7.36 5.25
N GLY A 59 -18.80 -6.35 5.76
CA GLY A 59 -19.80 -6.53 6.82
C GLY A 59 -20.96 -7.43 6.38
N LEU A 60 -21.47 -7.22 5.15
CA LEU A 60 -22.45 -8.13 4.54
C LEU A 60 -21.89 -9.55 4.39
N GLY A 61 -20.62 -9.69 4.00
CA GLY A 61 -19.92 -10.98 3.95
C GLY A 61 -19.89 -11.71 5.31
N ALA A 62 -19.61 -10.99 6.39
CA ALA A 62 -19.67 -11.55 7.75
C ALA A 62 -21.09 -12.02 8.11
N PHE A 63 -22.12 -11.25 7.74
CA PHE A 63 -23.51 -11.65 7.94
C PHE A 63 -23.93 -12.86 7.10
N LEU A 64 -23.34 -13.11 5.93
CA LEU A 64 -23.61 -14.34 5.17
C LEU A 64 -23.26 -15.60 5.98
N LEU A 65 -22.17 -15.58 6.75
CA LEU A 65 -21.82 -16.68 7.66
C LEU A 65 -22.86 -16.82 8.77
N VAL A 66 -23.29 -15.71 9.38
CA VAL A 66 -24.33 -15.70 10.42
C VAL A 66 -25.64 -16.29 9.86
N PHE A 67 -26.06 -15.85 8.67
CA PHE A 67 -27.27 -16.37 8.04
C PHE A 67 -27.15 -17.87 7.74
N LYS A 68 -25.97 -18.33 7.31
CA LYS A 68 -25.71 -19.77 7.09
C LYS A 68 -25.86 -20.57 8.39
N ALA A 69 -25.29 -20.09 9.48
CA ALA A 69 -25.28 -20.78 10.78
C ALA A 69 -26.65 -20.78 11.48
N VAL A 70 -27.44 -19.72 11.34
CA VAL A 70 -28.74 -19.59 12.03
C VAL A 70 -29.89 -20.16 11.20
N TYR A 71 -29.96 -19.81 9.91
CA TYR A 71 -31.15 -20.09 9.09
C TYR A 71 -30.92 -21.22 8.09
N PHE A 72 -29.78 -21.24 7.39
CA PHE A 72 -29.55 -22.16 6.26
C PHE A 72 -28.82 -23.44 6.67
N GLY A 73 -29.47 -24.24 7.52
CA GLY A 73 -29.02 -25.60 7.84
C GLY A 73 -27.84 -25.71 8.80
N GLY A 74 -27.30 -24.59 9.30
CA GLY A 74 -26.29 -24.63 10.37
C GLY A 74 -24.85 -24.79 9.90
N VAL A 75 -23.95 -25.02 10.84
CA VAL A 75 -22.51 -25.26 10.58
C VAL A 75 -22.08 -26.52 11.35
N TYR A 76 -20.96 -27.11 10.95
CA TYR A 76 -20.43 -28.29 11.62
C TYR A 76 -19.87 -27.92 12.99
N ASP A 77 -20.35 -28.60 14.03
CA ASP A 77 -19.87 -28.49 15.40
C ASP A 77 -19.15 -29.77 15.81
N THR A 78 -17.85 -29.66 16.10
CA THR A 78 -17.08 -30.81 16.59
C THR A 78 -17.37 -31.15 18.05
N TRP A 79 -17.97 -30.22 18.81
CA TRP A 79 -18.31 -30.35 20.22
C TRP A 79 -19.77 -30.77 20.45
N ALA A 80 -20.50 -31.12 19.38
CA ALA A 80 -21.87 -31.59 19.50
C ALA A 80 -21.96 -32.83 20.42
N PRO A 81 -22.98 -32.92 21.30
CA PRO A 81 -23.17 -34.07 22.17
C PRO A 81 -23.33 -35.38 21.37
N GLY A 82 -22.49 -36.37 21.64
CA GLY A 82 -22.52 -37.66 20.93
C GLY A 82 -21.55 -37.75 19.74
N GLY A 83 -20.75 -36.72 19.49
CA GLY A 83 -19.78 -36.66 18.38
C GLY A 83 -20.13 -35.53 17.41
N GLY A 84 -19.16 -35.09 16.62
CA GLY A 84 -19.32 -33.92 15.77
C GLY A 84 -20.44 -34.05 14.73
N ASP A 85 -21.27 -33.02 14.60
CA ASP A 85 -22.44 -32.99 13.71
C ASP A 85 -22.77 -31.57 13.25
N VAL A 86 -23.55 -31.44 12.17
CA VAL A 86 -24.04 -30.15 11.68
C VAL A 86 -25.25 -29.71 12.48
N ARG A 87 -25.17 -28.53 13.11
CA ARG A 87 -26.28 -27.95 13.86
C ARG A 87 -26.50 -26.49 13.56
N LYS A 88 -27.75 -26.04 13.71
CA LYS A 88 -28.10 -24.62 13.70
C LYS A 88 -27.68 -23.98 15.02
N ILE A 89 -27.17 -22.75 14.95
CA ILE A 89 -26.82 -21.96 16.13
C ILE A 89 -28.00 -21.07 16.45
N THR A 90 -28.64 -21.29 17.60
CA THR A 90 -29.87 -20.60 18.01
C THR A 90 -29.64 -19.59 19.13
N ASN A 91 -28.64 -19.81 19.98
CA ASN A 91 -28.35 -18.97 21.14
C ASN A 91 -27.01 -18.25 20.95
N LEU A 92 -26.98 -17.21 20.13
CA LEU A 92 -25.75 -16.46 19.84
C LEU A 92 -25.24 -15.70 21.06
N THR A 93 -23.93 -15.72 21.29
CA THR A 93 -23.30 -14.87 22.29
C THR A 93 -23.20 -13.44 21.77
N LEU A 94 -24.13 -12.59 22.20
CA LEU A 94 -24.15 -11.17 21.87
C LEU A 94 -23.57 -10.29 22.98
N SER A 95 -23.20 -10.89 24.12
CA SER A 95 -22.64 -10.14 25.23
C SER A 95 -21.28 -9.52 24.84
N PRO A 96 -21.14 -8.18 24.86
CA PRO A 96 -19.88 -7.54 24.49
C PRO A 96 -18.77 -7.90 25.48
N SER A 97 -19.09 -8.13 26.75
CA SER A 97 -18.08 -8.50 27.75
C SER A 97 -17.41 -9.82 27.42
N VAL A 98 -18.13 -10.75 26.80
CA VAL A 98 -17.56 -12.05 26.38
C VAL A 98 -16.78 -11.87 25.07
N ILE A 99 -17.42 -11.34 24.03
CA ILE A 99 -16.82 -11.20 22.69
C ILE A 99 -15.54 -10.36 22.71
N PHE A 100 -15.55 -9.20 23.38
CA PHE A 100 -14.37 -8.34 23.45
C PHE A 100 -13.33 -8.84 24.47
N SER A 101 -13.68 -9.75 25.39
CA SER A 101 -12.68 -10.34 26.29
C SER A 101 -11.63 -11.14 25.52
N TYR A 102 -12.00 -11.83 24.44
CA TYR A 102 -11.05 -12.57 23.60
C TYR A 102 -9.96 -11.66 23.03
N LEU A 103 -10.28 -10.40 22.70
CA LEU A 103 -9.30 -9.43 22.20
C LEU A 103 -8.30 -8.97 23.26
N LEU A 104 -8.63 -9.11 24.55
CA LEU A 104 -7.83 -8.65 25.68
C LEU A 104 -7.08 -9.80 26.39
N LYS A 105 -7.37 -11.05 26.05
CA LYS A 105 -6.64 -12.22 26.55
C LYS A 105 -5.16 -12.18 26.14
N SER A 106 -4.31 -12.73 26.99
CA SER A 106 -2.89 -12.92 26.72
C SER A 106 -2.67 -13.85 25.51
N PRO A 107 -1.69 -13.56 24.65
CA PRO A 107 -1.33 -14.45 23.55
C PRO A 107 -0.46 -15.65 23.99
N PHE A 108 -0.11 -15.75 25.28
CA PHE A 108 0.75 -16.82 25.79
C PHE A 108 -0.02 -18.12 26.10
N GLY A 109 0.74 -19.20 26.32
CA GLY A 109 0.21 -20.52 26.61
C GLY A 109 -0.71 -20.52 27.83
N GLY A 110 -1.86 -21.19 27.72
CA GLY A 110 -2.91 -21.22 28.74
C GLY A 110 -4.03 -20.19 28.53
N GLU A 111 -3.80 -19.13 27.75
CA GLU A 111 -4.83 -18.13 27.41
C GLU A 111 -5.18 -18.07 25.93
N GLY A 112 -4.18 -18.01 25.03
CA GLY A 112 -4.39 -18.20 23.59
C GLY A 112 -5.16 -17.11 22.83
N TRP A 113 -5.30 -15.89 23.36
CA TRP A 113 -5.95 -14.74 22.69
C TRP A 113 -7.25 -15.12 21.95
N ILE A 114 -7.44 -14.69 20.70
CA ILE A 114 -8.59 -15.04 19.85
C ILE A 114 -8.60 -16.51 19.39
N VAL A 115 -7.46 -17.20 19.47
CA VAL A 115 -7.35 -18.62 19.10
C VAL A 115 -8.00 -19.52 20.15
N SER A 116 -8.26 -18.99 21.34
CA SER A 116 -8.92 -19.69 22.45
C SER A 116 -10.43 -19.83 22.31
N VAL A 117 -11.05 -19.31 21.25
CA VAL A 117 -12.48 -19.51 21.02
C VAL A 117 -12.77 -20.99 20.75
N ASP A 118 -13.66 -21.56 21.54
CA ASP A 118 -13.87 -23.00 21.62
C ASP A 118 -15.31 -23.45 21.35
N ASP A 119 -16.26 -22.51 21.22
CA ASP A 119 -17.64 -22.79 20.83
C ASP A 119 -18.11 -21.97 19.61
N LEU A 120 -19.20 -22.41 18.99
CA LEU A 120 -19.74 -21.80 17.78
C LEU A 120 -20.63 -20.59 18.06
N GLU A 121 -21.24 -20.52 19.24
CA GLU A 121 -22.07 -19.42 19.69
C GLU A 121 -21.26 -18.11 19.74
N ASP A 122 -20.03 -18.19 20.24
CA ASP A 122 -19.07 -17.10 20.33
C ASP A 122 -18.46 -16.76 18.96
N ILE A 123 -18.16 -17.76 18.12
CA ILE A 123 -17.70 -17.52 16.75
C ILE A 123 -18.77 -16.76 15.96
N ILE A 124 -20.00 -17.27 15.92
CA ILE A 124 -21.07 -16.64 15.13
C ILE A 124 -21.48 -15.30 15.76
N GLY A 125 -21.54 -15.21 17.09
CA GLY A 125 -21.77 -13.97 17.83
C GLY A 125 -20.72 -12.89 17.54
N GLY A 126 -19.44 -13.27 17.47
CA GLY A 126 -18.35 -12.39 17.06
C GLY A 126 -18.51 -11.86 15.63
N HIS A 127 -19.01 -12.68 14.71
CA HIS A 127 -19.29 -12.24 13.33
C HIS A 127 -20.49 -11.29 13.24
N VAL A 128 -21.46 -11.37 14.14
CA VAL A 128 -22.54 -10.36 14.26
C VAL A 128 -21.95 -9.00 14.66
N TRP A 129 -21.05 -8.98 15.66
CA TRP A 129 -20.34 -7.77 16.07
C TRP A 129 -19.46 -7.21 14.94
N LEU A 130 -18.64 -8.06 14.31
CA LEU A 130 -17.76 -7.66 13.21
C LEU A 130 -18.57 -7.09 12.04
N GLY A 131 -19.63 -7.79 11.62
CA GLY A 131 -20.51 -7.34 10.53
C GLY A 131 -21.11 -5.97 10.83
N SER A 132 -21.60 -5.77 12.05
CA SER A 132 -22.17 -4.50 12.51
C SER A 132 -21.13 -3.38 12.52
N ILE A 133 -19.93 -3.63 13.07
CA ILE A 133 -18.83 -2.66 13.14
C ILE A 133 -18.37 -2.27 11.73
N CYS A 134 -18.22 -3.23 10.83
CA CYS A 134 -17.84 -2.98 9.44
C CYS A 134 -18.88 -2.13 8.70
N ILE A 135 -20.18 -2.43 8.83
CA ILE A 135 -21.24 -1.63 8.17
C ILE A 135 -21.28 -0.21 8.75
N LEU A 136 -21.30 -0.07 10.08
CA LEU A 136 -21.34 1.25 10.73
C LEU A 136 -20.07 2.07 10.43
N GLY A 137 -18.90 1.43 10.48
CA GLY A 137 -17.63 2.04 10.10
C GLY A 137 -17.60 2.43 8.62
N GLY A 138 -18.21 1.62 7.74
CA GLY A 138 -18.32 1.92 6.33
C GLY A 138 -19.21 3.13 6.04
N ILE A 139 -20.39 3.19 6.66
CA ILE A 139 -21.28 4.36 6.61
C ILE A 139 -20.55 5.60 7.15
N TRP A 140 -19.86 5.47 8.28
CA TRP A 140 -19.05 6.54 8.84
C TRP A 140 -17.98 7.05 7.86
N HIS A 141 -17.23 6.17 7.21
CA HIS A 141 -16.19 6.55 6.25
C HIS A 141 -16.74 7.17 4.95
N ILE A 142 -17.96 6.83 4.55
CA ILE A 142 -18.66 7.48 3.42
C ILE A 142 -19.12 8.90 3.82
N LEU A 143 -19.62 9.07 5.03
CA LEU A 143 -20.19 10.34 5.50
C LEU A 143 -19.16 11.31 6.07
N THR A 144 -17.93 10.87 6.32
CA THR A 144 -16.88 11.68 6.96
C THR A 144 -15.62 11.77 6.13
N LYS A 145 -14.79 12.77 6.46
CA LYS A 145 -13.47 13.01 5.88
C LYS A 145 -12.39 12.93 6.95
N PRO A 146 -11.13 12.60 6.60
CA PRO A 146 -10.06 12.47 7.59
C PRO A 146 -9.87 13.74 8.44
N PHE A 147 -9.89 13.54 9.76
CA PHE A 147 -9.60 14.57 10.76
C PHE A 147 -8.19 15.12 10.60
N ALA A 148 -7.94 16.32 11.14
CA ALA A 148 -6.66 17.01 10.98
C ALA A 148 -5.46 16.18 11.49
N TRP A 149 -5.62 15.49 12.62
CA TRP A 149 -4.57 14.64 13.21
C TRP A 149 -4.26 13.38 12.39
N ALA A 150 -5.23 12.89 11.60
CA ALA A 150 -5.06 11.73 10.74
C ALA A 150 -4.40 12.08 9.38
N ARG A 151 -4.11 13.36 9.11
CA ARG A 151 -3.47 13.78 7.88
C ARG A 151 -1.95 13.70 8.02
N PRO A 152 -1.24 13.10 7.05
CA PRO A 152 0.22 13.17 7.02
C PRO A 152 0.69 14.62 7.01
N ASN A 153 1.56 15.01 7.94
CA ASN A 153 2.16 16.34 7.96
C ASN A 153 3.65 16.26 7.69
N VAL A 154 4.02 16.35 6.41
CA VAL A 154 5.42 16.30 5.96
C VAL A 154 6.29 17.40 6.56
N GLY A 155 5.69 18.52 6.99
CA GLY A 155 6.41 19.64 7.60
C GLY A 155 6.70 19.48 9.10
N SER A 156 6.04 18.55 9.79
CA SER A 156 6.30 18.27 11.22
C SER A 156 6.76 16.83 11.48
N ALA A 157 7.00 16.06 10.43
CA ALA A 157 7.49 14.70 10.55
C ALA A 157 8.98 14.74 10.90
N GLN A 158 9.32 14.36 12.14
CA GLN A 158 10.70 14.22 12.58
C GLN A 158 11.26 12.86 12.13
N GLY A 159 12.48 12.86 11.59
CA GLY A 159 13.26 11.67 11.24
C GLY A 159 14.07 11.16 12.44
N PRO A 160 14.70 9.98 12.33
CA PRO A 160 15.44 9.35 13.42
C PRO A 160 16.61 10.19 13.97
N THR A 161 17.17 11.08 13.16
CA THR A 161 18.31 11.94 13.52
C THR A 161 17.89 13.23 14.21
N GLY A 162 16.59 13.43 14.46
CA GLY A 162 16.05 14.68 14.98
C GLY A 162 15.79 15.77 13.92
N LEU A 163 16.32 15.61 12.70
CA LEU A 163 15.99 16.46 11.55
C LEU A 163 14.60 16.14 10.99
N GLY A 164 14.03 17.02 10.17
CA GLY A 164 12.78 16.71 9.48
C GLY A 164 12.95 15.58 8.45
N LYS A 165 12.05 14.61 8.46
CA LYS A 165 12.09 13.41 7.61
C LYS A 165 11.97 13.75 6.12
N TYR A 166 11.12 14.71 5.77
CA TYR A 166 10.83 15.09 4.39
C TYR A 166 11.34 16.48 4.02
N LEU A 167 11.28 17.42 4.96
CA LEU A 167 11.70 18.80 4.78
C LEU A 167 12.64 19.22 5.90
N MET A 168 13.68 19.98 5.55
CA MET A 168 14.62 20.59 6.49
C MET A 168 15.09 21.95 5.96
N ARG A 169 16.02 22.61 6.68
CA ARG A 169 16.62 23.86 6.21
C ARG A 169 18.01 23.62 5.61
N SER A 170 18.32 24.36 4.54
CA SER A 170 19.68 24.50 4.03
C SER A 170 20.56 25.27 5.04
N PRO A 171 21.89 25.28 4.86
CA PRO A 171 22.78 26.11 5.67
C PRO A 171 22.45 27.61 5.65
N THR A 172 21.78 28.09 4.59
CA THR A 172 21.35 29.48 4.41
C THR A 172 19.89 29.72 4.79
N GLY A 173 19.18 28.69 5.27
CA GLY A 173 17.83 28.81 5.81
C GLY A 173 16.69 28.51 4.84
N GLU A 174 16.96 28.18 3.58
CA GLU A 174 15.92 27.77 2.60
C GLU A 174 15.30 26.43 2.98
N VAL A 175 14.02 26.22 2.67
CA VAL A 175 13.35 24.93 2.85
C VAL A 175 13.74 23.97 1.72
N ILE A 176 14.31 22.82 2.07
CA ILE A 176 14.85 21.82 1.15
C ILE A 176 14.34 20.42 1.51
N PHE A 177 14.54 19.44 0.63
CA PHE A 177 14.25 18.04 0.94
C PHE A 177 15.20 17.48 2.01
N GLY A 178 14.67 16.64 2.90
CA GLY A 178 15.42 15.95 3.96
C GLY A 178 16.09 14.64 3.52
N GLY A 179 16.88 14.04 4.40
CA GLY A 179 17.67 12.83 4.10
C GLY A 179 18.94 13.14 3.29
N GLU A 180 19.56 12.12 2.70
CA GLU A 180 20.84 12.29 2.00
C GLU A 180 20.79 13.24 0.80
N THR A 181 19.60 13.41 0.21
CA THR A 181 19.34 14.34 -0.91
C THR A 181 19.51 15.82 -0.51
N MET A 182 19.71 16.13 0.77
CA MET A 182 20.06 17.48 1.23
C MET A 182 21.27 18.08 0.49
N ARG A 183 22.19 17.22 0.00
CA ARG A 183 23.37 17.63 -0.79
C ARG A 183 23.03 18.12 -2.20
N PHE A 184 21.81 17.90 -2.69
CA PHE A 184 21.33 18.26 -4.02
C PHE A 184 20.26 19.36 -3.98
N TRP A 185 20.23 20.16 -2.91
CA TRP A 185 19.24 21.22 -2.73
C TRP A 185 19.29 22.35 -3.79
N ASP A 186 20.42 22.47 -4.48
CA ASP A 186 20.64 23.38 -5.60
C ASP A 186 19.95 22.93 -6.91
N LEU A 187 19.38 21.71 -6.95
CA LEU A 187 18.67 21.21 -8.12
C LEU A 187 17.50 22.15 -8.48
N ARG A 188 17.49 22.57 -9.74
CA ARG A 188 16.38 23.30 -10.37
C ARG A 188 15.82 22.46 -11.51
N ALA A 189 14.52 22.21 -11.48
CA ALA A 189 13.87 21.34 -12.46
C ALA A 189 12.43 21.77 -12.73
N PRO A 190 11.95 21.73 -13.97
CA PRO A 190 10.63 22.26 -14.35
C PRO A 190 9.47 21.57 -13.63
N TRP A 191 9.64 20.32 -13.22
CA TRP A 191 8.63 19.57 -12.43
C TRP A 191 8.66 19.91 -10.93
N LEU A 192 9.69 20.60 -10.43
CA LEU A 192 9.85 20.96 -9.02
C LEU A 192 9.67 22.48 -8.79
N GLU A 193 10.09 23.33 -9.73
CA GLU A 193 10.01 24.80 -9.62
C GLU A 193 8.63 25.35 -9.22
N PRO A 194 7.49 24.82 -9.70
CA PRO A 194 6.18 25.32 -9.29
C PRO A 194 5.93 25.24 -7.77
N LEU A 195 6.63 24.34 -7.08
CA LEU A 195 6.51 24.11 -5.64
C LEU A 195 7.48 24.99 -4.82
N ARG A 196 8.33 25.79 -5.46
CA ARG A 196 9.28 26.68 -4.81
C ARG A 196 8.70 28.10 -4.66
N GLY A 197 8.91 28.70 -3.50
CA GLY A 197 8.65 30.10 -3.19
C GLY A 197 9.94 30.87 -2.88
N PRO A 198 9.83 32.11 -2.34
CA PRO A 198 11.01 32.94 -2.05
C PRO A 198 12.00 32.32 -1.06
N ASN A 199 11.55 31.40 -0.20
CA ASN A 199 12.34 30.78 0.87
C ASN A 199 12.60 29.28 0.62
N GLY A 200 12.64 28.83 -0.64
CA GLY A 200 12.76 27.41 -0.99
C GLY A 200 11.39 26.72 -1.15
N LEU A 201 11.28 25.43 -0.82
CA LEU A 201 10.05 24.67 -1.00
C LEU A 201 8.90 25.23 -0.13
N ASP A 202 7.76 25.53 -0.77
CA ASP A 202 6.60 26.11 -0.10
C ASP A 202 5.67 25.01 0.44
N LEU A 203 5.50 24.96 1.76
CA LEU A 203 4.66 23.97 2.43
C LEU A 203 3.19 24.05 2.02
N SER A 204 2.68 25.24 1.70
CA SER A 204 1.29 25.42 1.26
C SER A 204 1.08 24.81 -0.12
N ARG A 205 2.03 25.02 -1.04
CA ARG A 205 2.02 24.44 -2.39
C ARG A 205 2.24 22.94 -2.36
N LEU A 206 3.17 22.45 -1.55
CA LEU A 206 3.36 21.01 -1.33
C LEU A 206 2.09 20.30 -0.84
N LYS A 207 1.24 21.00 -0.09
CA LYS A 207 -0.01 20.44 0.44
C LYS A 207 -1.17 20.46 -0.55
N LYS A 208 -1.17 21.38 -1.53
CA LYS A 208 -2.36 21.69 -2.33
C LYS A 208 -2.14 21.64 -3.84
N ASP A 209 -0.93 21.90 -4.31
CA ASP A 209 -0.70 22.30 -5.70
C ASP A 209 0.14 21.30 -6.51
N ILE A 210 0.58 20.20 -5.90
CA ILE A 210 1.29 19.13 -6.61
C ILE A 210 0.34 18.43 -7.59
N GLN A 211 0.70 18.47 -8.87
CA GLN A 211 -0.09 17.91 -9.98
C GLN A 211 0.27 16.44 -10.28
N PRO A 212 -0.67 15.64 -10.83
CA PRO A 212 -0.40 14.25 -11.21
C PRO A 212 0.76 14.07 -12.21
N TRP A 213 0.97 15.02 -13.12
CA TRP A 213 2.10 14.95 -14.06
C TRP A 213 3.46 15.16 -13.38
N GLN A 214 3.53 15.95 -12.30
CA GLN A 214 4.75 16.12 -11.50
C GLN A 214 5.07 14.82 -10.75
N GLU A 215 4.04 14.15 -10.22
CA GLU A 215 4.19 12.83 -9.58
C GLU A 215 4.74 11.80 -10.56
N ARG A 216 4.11 11.65 -11.73
CA ARG A 216 4.58 10.72 -12.77
C ARG A 216 6.02 11.00 -13.17
N ARG A 217 6.37 12.27 -13.39
CA ARG A 217 7.74 12.68 -13.73
C ARG A 217 8.75 12.37 -12.62
N SER A 218 8.39 12.62 -11.37
CA SER A 218 9.25 12.32 -10.22
C SER A 218 9.46 10.80 -10.03
N ALA A 219 8.41 10.00 -10.25
CA ALA A 219 8.49 8.54 -10.20
C ALA A 219 9.35 7.97 -11.35
N GLU A 220 9.17 8.49 -12.57
CA GLU A 220 9.98 8.15 -13.73
C GLU A 220 11.47 8.41 -13.47
N TYR A 221 11.83 9.61 -13.00
CA TYR A 221 13.23 9.95 -12.72
C TYR A 221 13.83 9.22 -11.53
N MET A 222 13.03 8.90 -10.51
CA MET A 222 13.47 8.08 -9.39
C MET A 222 13.81 6.65 -9.83
N THR A 223 12.97 6.05 -10.69
CA THR A 223 13.15 4.68 -11.18
C THR A 223 14.18 4.55 -12.30
N HIS A 224 14.52 5.67 -12.96
CA HIS A 224 15.57 5.76 -13.97
C HIS A 224 16.77 6.59 -13.48
N ALA A 225 17.14 6.38 -12.21
CA ALA A 225 18.36 6.97 -11.66
C ALA A 225 19.57 6.51 -12.49
N PRO A 226 20.60 7.37 -12.69
CA PRO A 226 21.74 7.06 -13.56
C PRO A 226 22.75 6.10 -12.91
N LEU A 227 22.28 4.92 -12.49
CA LEU A 227 22.99 3.86 -11.80
C LEU A 227 22.78 2.55 -12.57
N GLY A 228 23.86 1.82 -12.82
CA GLY A 228 23.81 0.51 -13.47
C GLY A 228 25.20 -0.08 -13.63
N SER A 229 25.27 -1.38 -13.83
CA SER A 229 26.51 -2.12 -14.04
C SER A 229 26.99 -2.05 -15.49
N LEU A 230 28.24 -2.45 -15.72
CA LEU A 230 28.86 -2.46 -17.05
C LEU A 230 28.14 -3.40 -18.04
N ASN A 231 27.60 -4.52 -17.55
CA ASN A 231 26.78 -5.44 -18.34
C ASN A 231 25.30 -5.00 -18.46
N SER A 232 25.03 -3.73 -18.22
CA SER A 232 23.73 -3.07 -18.37
C SER A 232 22.62 -3.52 -17.43
N VAL A 233 22.96 -3.98 -16.22
CA VAL A 233 21.96 -4.22 -15.17
C VAL A 233 21.68 -2.89 -14.46
N GLY A 234 20.50 -2.34 -14.65
CA GLY A 234 20.08 -1.07 -14.06
C GLY A 234 19.72 -1.23 -12.59
N GLY A 235 20.13 -0.27 -11.76
CA GLY A 235 19.90 -0.30 -10.31
C GLY A 235 21.17 -0.12 -9.50
N VAL A 236 21.09 -0.42 -8.20
CA VAL A 236 22.24 -0.37 -7.29
C VAL A 236 23.20 -1.55 -7.53
N ALA A 237 24.41 -1.49 -6.96
CA ALA A 237 25.43 -2.52 -7.16
C ALA A 237 25.02 -3.94 -6.69
N THR A 238 24.04 -4.03 -5.79
CA THR A 238 23.48 -5.29 -5.26
C THR A 238 22.17 -5.69 -5.95
N GLU A 239 21.78 -5.01 -7.04
CA GLU A 239 20.55 -5.30 -7.76
C GLU A 239 20.65 -6.65 -8.49
N ILE A 240 19.57 -7.41 -8.48
CA ILE A 240 19.49 -8.67 -9.25
C ILE A 240 19.36 -8.38 -10.76
N ASN A 241 19.74 -9.33 -11.60
CA ASN A 241 19.60 -9.22 -13.05
C ASN A 241 18.11 -9.19 -13.46
N ALA A 242 17.53 -7.99 -13.58
CA ALA A 242 16.13 -7.81 -13.93
C ALA A 242 15.89 -6.73 -14.99
N VAL A 243 16.55 -5.58 -14.88
CA VAL A 243 16.31 -4.42 -15.75
C VAL A 243 17.54 -4.13 -16.61
N ASN A 244 17.38 -4.16 -17.93
CA ASN A 244 18.44 -3.79 -18.87
C ASN A 244 18.46 -2.27 -19.09
N TYR A 245 19.22 -1.53 -18.28
CA TYR A 245 19.26 -0.07 -18.31
C TYR A 245 20.60 0.49 -17.80
N VAL A 246 21.17 1.42 -18.55
CA VAL A 246 22.23 2.34 -18.09
C VAL A 246 21.95 3.70 -18.69
N SER A 247 21.98 4.74 -17.86
CA SER A 247 21.71 6.09 -18.35
C SER A 247 22.73 6.51 -19.41
N PRO A 248 22.30 7.11 -20.54
CA PRO A 248 23.20 7.72 -21.51
C PRO A 248 24.14 8.77 -20.90
N ARG A 249 23.76 9.39 -19.78
CA ARG A 249 24.63 10.32 -19.04
C ARG A 249 25.83 9.61 -18.43
N SER A 250 25.62 8.39 -17.92
CA SER A 250 26.70 7.54 -17.40
C SER A 250 27.62 7.09 -18.53
N TRP A 251 27.06 6.72 -19.69
CA TRP A 251 27.83 6.40 -20.88
C TRP A 251 28.63 7.58 -21.42
N ALA A 252 28.06 8.78 -21.51
CA ALA A 252 28.79 9.96 -21.97
C ALA A 252 29.96 10.30 -21.06
N ARG A 253 29.83 10.06 -19.74
CA ARG A 253 30.92 10.20 -18.77
C ARG A 253 31.98 9.11 -18.92
N ALA A 254 31.55 7.85 -19.12
CA ALA A 254 32.44 6.73 -19.39
C ALA A 254 33.19 6.91 -20.72
N ALA A 255 32.52 7.49 -21.74
CA ALA A 255 33.08 7.77 -23.05
C ALA A 255 34.08 8.93 -23.01
N ALA A 256 33.76 9.99 -22.25
CA ALA A 256 34.71 11.05 -21.95
C ALA A 256 35.94 10.53 -21.18
N ALA A 257 35.78 9.47 -20.40
CA ALA A 257 36.86 8.82 -19.66
C ALA A 257 37.46 7.59 -20.39
N GLY A 258 36.97 7.26 -21.59
CA GLY A 258 37.53 6.24 -22.49
C GLY A 258 37.31 4.77 -22.10
N PHE A 259 36.34 4.43 -21.24
CA PHE A 259 36.07 3.04 -20.81
C PHE A 259 34.64 2.57 -21.07
N GLU A 260 33.91 3.25 -21.96
CA GLU A 260 32.51 2.95 -22.31
C GLU A 260 32.32 1.63 -23.07
N LYS A 261 33.39 0.98 -23.53
CA LYS A 261 33.33 -0.28 -24.28
C LYS A 261 33.85 -1.49 -23.51
N GLY A 262 34.16 -1.31 -22.22
CA GLY A 262 34.73 -2.34 -21.37
C GLY A 262 36.03 -1.90 -20.71
N ILE A 263 36.49 -2.70 -19.75
CA ILE A 263 37.79 -2.54 -19.12
C ILE A 263 38.86 -3.06 -20.08
N ASP A 264 39.91 -2.27 -20.31
CA ASP A 264 41.08 -2.71 -21.03
C ASP A 264 41.75 -3.86 -20.24
N ARG A 265 41.86 -5.03 -20.88
CA ARG A 265 42.42 -6.22 -20.25
C ARG A 265 43.90 -6.08 -19.92
N ASP A 266 44.60 -5.16 -20.59
CA ASP A 266 46.02 -4.89 -20.35
C ASP A 266 46.22 -3.75 -19.33
N LEU A 267 45.18 -2.99 -18.99
CA LEU A 267 45.22 -1.80 -18.13
C LEU A 267 44.06 -1.75 -17.12
N GLU A 268 43.78 -2.86 -16.46
CA GLU A 268 42.73 -2.93 -15.42
C GLU A 268 43.15 -2.11 -14.18
N PRO A 269 42.47 -0.97 -13.86
CA PRO A 269 42.94 -0.04 -12.82
C PRO A 269 43.01 -0.66 -11.42
N VAL A 270 42.18 -1.67 -11.15
CA VAL A 270 42.14 -2.37 -9.86
C VAL A 270 43.44 -3.14 -9.58
N LEU A 271 44.13 -3.62 -10.63
CA LEU A 271 45.43 -4.30 -10.48
C LEU A 271 46.56 -3.36 -10.02
N PHE A 272 46.37 -2.05 -10.15
CA PHE A 272 47.33 -1.03 -9.71
C PHE A 272 46.98 -0.40 -8.36
N MET A 273 45.86 -0.80 -7.75
CA MET A 273 45.47 -0.36 -6.41
C MET A 273 46.07 -1.28 -5.34
N THR A 274 46.40 -0.73 -4.18
CA THR A 274 46.80 -1.53 -3.02
C THR A 274 45.65 -2.43 -2.55
N PRO A 275 45.92 -3.69 -2.18
CA PRO A 275 44.94 -4.54 -1.53
C PRO A 275 44.37 -3.87 -0.29
N LEU A 276 43.07 -4.06 -0.04
CA LEU A 276 42.37 -3.44 1.10
C LEU A 276 42.65 -4.12 2.45
N ASN A 277 43.46 -5.18 2.46
CA ASN A 277 43.86 -5.94 3.64
C ASN A 277 45.37 -5.84 3.87
#